data_AF-D3E8V6-F1
#
_entry.id   AF-D3E8V6-F1
#
_cell.length_a   1.000
_cell.length_b   1.000
_cell.length_c   1.000
_cell.angle_alpha   90.00
_cell.angle_beta   90.00
_cell.angle_gamma   90.00
#
_symmetry.space_group_name_H-M   'P 1'
#
loop_
_entity.id
_entity.type
_entity.pdbx_description
1 polymer ?
#
loop_
_entity_poly.entity_id
_entity_poly.type
_entity_poly.pdbx_seq_one_letter_code
_entity_poly.pdbx_strand_id
1 'polypeptide(L)'
;MIQPKKIAFGGFVVIGMFILLYLMSETHNEIQRAYTDLSPQQFSLLKMSLYGFLFGVLIEWRAWGSLIKGQVRLSWLLLPAALLTVIIFIPGIYWIEWFGLGRLFVIEMFGKPEIHMLLSVLSGVLFIRSICD
;
A
#
# COMPACT_ATOMS: atom_id res chain seq x y z
N MET A 1 27.17 20.21 6.23
CA MET A 1 26.16 21.23 5.86
C MET A 1 24.84 20.54 5.55
N ILE A 2 23.80 20.78 6.36
CA ILE A 2 22.47 20.21 6.13
C ILE A 2 21.78 21.06 5.04
N GLN A 3 21.29 20.43 3.97
CA GLN A 3 20.61 21.14 2.88
C GLN A 3 19.14 21.39 3.29
N PRO A 4 18.69 22.64 3.46
CA PRO A 4 17.33 22.95 3.97
C PRO A 4 16.21 22.37 3.09
N LYS A 5 16.43 22.28 1.77
CA LYS A 5 15.49 21.65 0.82
C LYS A 5 15.25 20.16 1.12
N LYS A 6 16.28 19.43 1.59
CA LYS A 6 16.14 18.01 1.95
C LYS A 6 15.32 17.83 3.24
N ILE A 7 15.49 18.74 4.20
CA ILE A 7 14.70 18.73 5.44
C ILE A 7 13.23 19.03 5.15
N ALA A 8 12.95 20.06 4.36
CA ALA A 8 11.58 20.43 4.01
C ALA A 8 10.84 19.30 3.27
N PHE A 9 11.53 18.63 2.33
CA PHE A 9 10.97 17.48 1.62
C PHE A 9 10.71 16.28 2.56
N GLY A 10 11.65 15.98 3.47
CA GLY A 10 11.44 14.95 4.49
C GLY A 10 10.25 15.27 5.40
N GLY A 11 10.10 16.53 5.81
CA GLY A 11 8.95 16.98 6.58
C GLY A 11 7.62 16.78 5.85
N PHE A 12 7.57 17.12 4.55
CA PHE A 12 6.38 16.88 3.71
C PHE A 12 6.01 15.40 3.64
N VAL A 13 7.01 14.52 3.46
CA VAL A 13 6.78 13.06 3.42
C VAL A 13 6.20 12.57 4.75
N VAL A 14 6.76 13.01 5.88
CA VAL A 14 6.27 12.65 7.21
C VAL A 14 4.82 13.10 7.41
N ILE A 15 4.48 14.34 7.03
CA ILE A 15 3.10 14.84 7.07
C ILE A 15 2.18 13.96 6.22
N GLY A 16 2.61 13.61 5.00
CA GLY A 16 1.86 12.69 4.13
C GLY A 16 1.61 11.33 4.78
N MET A 17 2.62 10.76 5.45
CA MET A 17 2.48 9.50 6.18
C MET A 17 1.48 9.61 7.34
N PHE A 18 1.51 10.71 8.11
CA PHE A 18 0.51 10.96 9.16
C PHE A 18 -0.91 11.10 8.61
N ILE A 19 -1.08 11.80 7.48
CA ILE A 19 -2.37 11.91 6.79
C ILE A 19 -2.87 10.53 6.37
N LEU A 20 -2.01 9.69 5.78
CA LEU A 20 -2.39 8.32 5.41
C LEU A 20 -2.81 7.50 6.63
N LEU A 21 -2.07 7.57 7.74
CA LEU A 21 -2.45 6.87 8.98
C LEU A 21 -3.81 7.33 9.51
N TYR A 22 -4.09 8.64 9.46
CA TYR A 22 -5.40 9.18 9.81
C TYR A 22 -6.50 8.62 8.90
N LEU A 23 -6.30 8.62 7.58
CA LEU A 23 -7.27 8.08 6.63
C LEU A 23 -7.50 6.57 6.79
N MET A 24 -6.44 5.82 7.12
CA MET A 24 -6.53 4.39 7.45
C MET A 24 -7.34 4.16 8.73
N SER A 25 -7.16 5.01 9.75
CA SER A 25 -7.96 4.96 10.98
C SER A 25 -9.44 5.21 10.72
N GLU A 26 -9.77 6.25 9.94
CA GLU A 26 -11.16 6.53 9.55
C GLU A 26 -11.76 5.38 8.73
N THR A 27 -11.00 4.84 7.78
CA THR A 27 -11.45 3.72 6.95
C THR A 27 -11.61 2.43 7.74
N HIS A 28 -10.77 2.21 8.75
CA HIS A 28 -10.96 1.10 9.68
C HIS A 28 -12.29 1.23 10.42
N ASN A 29 -12.63 2.44 10.89
CA ASN A 29 -13.93 2.70 11.51
C ASN A 29 -15.10 2.48 10.53
N GLU A 30 -14.96 2.90 9.26
CA GLU A 30 -15.95 2.60 8.20
C GLU A 30 -16.17 1.09 8.04
N ILE A 31 -15.08 0.32 7.95
CA ILE A 31 -15.14 -1.14 7.78
C ILE A 31 -15.84 -1.79 8.98
N GLN A 32 -15.50 -1.39 10.21
CA GLN A 32 -16.13 -1.92 11.43
C GLN A 32 -17.64 -1.63 11.49
N ARG A 33 -18.05 -0.41 11.12
CA ARG A 33 -19.48 -0.05 11.03
C ARG A 33 -20.19 -0.88 9.97
N ALA A 34 -19.58 -1.04 8.81
CA ALA A 34 -20.17 -1.81 7.72
C ALA A 34 -20.28 -3.32 8.01
N TYR A 35 -19.42 -3.89 8.86
CA TYR A 35 -19.61 -5.23 9.42
C TYR A 35 -20.83 -5.32 10.33
N THR A 36 -21.08 -4.26 11.11
CA THR A 36 -22.24 -4.19 12.01
C THR A 36 -23.55 -4.02 11.22
N ASP A 37 -23.52 -3.23 10.15
CA ASP A 37 -24.68 -2.87 9.35
C ASP A 37 -24.96 -3.84 8.19
N LEU A 38 -24.20 -4.93 8.05
CA LEU A 38 -24.24 -5.89 6.93
C LEU A 38 -24.18 -5.21 5.54
N SER A 39 -23.48 -4.08 5.45
CA SER A 39 -23.40 -3.27 4.23
C SER A 39 -22.16 -3.61 3.39
N PRO A 40 -22.17 -3.31 2.08
CA PRO A 40 -21.03 -3.61 1.20
C PRO A 40 -19.76 -2.86 1.59
N GLN A 41 -18.69 -3.58 1.91
CA GLN A 41 -17.41 -3.03 2.42
C GLN A 41 -16.32 -2.87 1.35
N GLN A 42 -16.60 -3.30 0.12
CA GLN A 42 -15.61 -3.48 -0.95
C GLN A 42 -14.79 -2.21 -1.21
N PHE A 43 -15.45 -1.05 -1.22
CA PHE A 43 -14.80 0.23 -1.48
C PHE A 43 -13.85 0.64 -0.34
N SER A 44 -14.25 0.45 0.92
CA SER A 44 -13.40 0.76 2.08
C SER A 44 -12.22 -0.19 2.19
N LEU A 45 -12.38 -1.48 1.84
CA LEU A 45 -11.25 -2.42 1.75
C LEU A 45 -10.25 -2.01 0.67
N LEU A 46 -10.73 -1.54 -0.49
CA LEU A 46 -9.86 -1.05 -1.56
C LEU A 46 -9.12 0.23 -1.16
N LYS A 47 -9.80 1.18 -0.48
CA LYS A 47 -9.14 2.36 0.12
C LYS A 47 -7.99 1.94 1.04
N MET A 48 -8.22 0.93 1.88
CA MET A 48 -7.24 0.44 2.84
C MET A 48 -5.97 -0.11 2.17
N SER A 49 -6.12 -0.93 1.11
CA SER A 49 -4.99 -1.37 0.28
C SER A 49 -4.28 -0.20 -0.41
N LEU A 50 -5.04 0.77 -0.94
CA LEU A 50 -4.48 1.96 -1.58
C LEU A 50 -3.62 2.78 -0.60
N TYR A 51 -4.11 3.00 0.62
CA TYR A 51 -3.36 3.75 1.62
C TYR A 51 -2.09 3.01 2.06
N GLY A 52 -2.16 1.69 2.25
CA GLY A 52 -0.97 0.87 2.51
C GLY A 52 0.06 0.97 1.38
N PHE A 53 -0.38 0.86 0.13
CA PHE A 53 0.47 1.04 -1.05
C PHE A 53 1.14 2.42 -1.09
N LEU A 54 0.35 3.49 -0.94
CA LEU A 54 0.89 4.87 -0.93
C LEU A 54 1.85 5.10 0.24
N PHE A 55 1.59 4.50 1.39
CA PHE A 55 2.50 4.55 2.54
C PHE A 55 3.85 3.91 2.19
N GLY A 56 3.84 2.75 1.51
CA GLY A 56 5.04 2.12 0.96
C GLY A 56 5.81 3.01 -0.01
N VAL A 57 5.11 3.70 -0.92
CA VAL A 57 5.73 4.66 -1.84
C VAL A 57 6.42 5.81 -1.08
N LEU A 58 5.78 6.34 -0.03
CA LEU A 58 6.34 7.42 0.79
C LEU A 58 7.54 6.98 1.64
N ILE A 59 7.58 5.73 2.12
CA ILE A 59 8.74 5.17 2.84
C ILE A 59 10.00 5.30 1.98
N GLU A 60 9.90 5.03 0.68
CA GLU A 60 11.00 5.18 -0.27
C GLU A 60 11.11 6.62 -0.80
N TRP A 61 11.15 7.59 0.12
CA TRP A 61 11.21 9.02 -0.19
C TRP A 61 12.37 9.43 -1.09
N ARG A 62 13.48 8.67 -1.09
CA ARG A 62 14.62 8.93 -1.99
C ARG A 62 14.28 8.62 -3.44
N ALA A 63 13.66 7.47 -3.71
CA ALA A 63 13.16 7.09 -5.02
C ALA A 63 12.03 8.04 -5.46
N TRP A 64 11.12 8.38 -4.55
CA TRP A 64 10.10 9.39 -4.83
C TRP A 64 10.73 10.75 -5.22
N GLY A 65 11.78 11.17 -4.51
CA GLY A 65 12.51 12.40 -4.80
C GLY A 65 13.32 12.38 -6.11
N SER A 66 13.75 11.21 -6.60
CA SER A 66 14.38 11.08 -7.93
C SER A 66 13.34 11.13 -9.05
N LEU A 67 12.16 10.53 -8.83
CA LEU A 67 11.04 10.57 -9.77
C LEU A 67 10.56 12.01 -10.01
N ILE A 68 10.41 12.81 -8.95
CA ILE A 68 10.07 14.26 -9.07
C ILE A 68 11.11 15.04 -9.89
N LYS A 69 12.38 14.60 -9.86
CA LYS A 69 13.45 15.21 -10.67
C LYS A 69 13.52 14.67 -12.10
N GLY A 70 12.58 13.81 -12.50
CA GLY A 70 12.54 13.18 -13.83
C GLY A 70 13.57 12.07 -14.03
N GLN A 71 14.19 11.57 -12.95
CA GLN A 71 15.17 10.47 -13.02
C GLN A 71 14.42 9.14 -12.97
N VAL A 72 13.94 8.70 -14.14
CA VAL A 72 13.21 7.43 -14.30
C VAL A 72 14.14 6.39 -14.92
N ARG A 73 14.23 5.22 -14.29
CA ARG A 73 14.93 4.03 -14.76
C ARG A 73 14.07 2.83 -14.45
N LEU A 74 13.60 2.15 -15.50
CA LEU A 74 12.74 0.99 -15.34
C LEU A 74 13.62 -0.24 -15.18
N SER A 75 13.49 -0.94 -14.06
CA SER A 75 14.15 -2.21 -13.82
C SER A 75 13.22 -3.40 -14.08
N TRP A 76 13.82 -4.58 -14.22
CA TRP A 76 13.07 -5.85 -14.34
C TRP A 76 12.16 -6.12 -13.13
N LEU A 77 12.41 -5.47 -11.98
CA LEU A 77 11.57 -5.53 -10.79
C LEU A 77 10.15 -4.98 -11.03
N LEU A 78 9.93 -4.20 -12.09
CA LEU A 78 8.62 -3.63 -12.41
C LEU A 78 7.58 -4.73 -12.65
N LEU A 79 7.96 -5.82 -13.32
CA LEU A 79 7.03 -6.90 -13.63
C LEU A 79 6.48 -7.58 -12.36
N PRO A 80 7.32 -8.10 -11.42
CA PRO A 80 6.81 -8.67 -10.17
C PRO A 80 6.15 -7.62 -9.27
N ALA A 81 6.60 -6.36 -9.27
CA ALA A 81 5.96 -5.29 -8.49
C ALA A 81 4.55 -4.95 -9.02
N ALA A 82 4.39 -4.87 -10.35
CA ALA A 82 3.10 -4.63 -10.98
C ALA A 82 2.15 -5.81 -10.75
N LEU A 83 2.63 -7.05 -10.86
CA LEU A 83 1.84 -8.24 -10.57
C LEU A 83 1.35 -8.24 -9.12
N LEU A 84 2.25 -7.99 -8.15
CA LEU A 84 1.89 -7.90 -6.74
C LEU A 84 0.88 -6.77 -6.50
N THR A 85 1.05 -5.63 -7.18
CA THR A 85 0.12 -4.50 -7.09
C THR A 85 -1.27 -4.90 -7.59
N VAL A 86 -1.40 -5.60 -8.71
CA VAL A 86 -2.72 -6.05 -9.16
C VAL A 86 -3.37 -6.99 -8.13
N ILE A 87 -2.58 -7.88 -7.52
CA ILE A 87 -3.05 -8.89 -6.56
C ILE A 87 -3.52 -8.25 -5.23
N ILE A 88 -2.76 -7.31 -4.66
CA ILE A 88 -3.10 -6.68 -3.35
C ILE A 88 -4.32 -5.75 -3.42
N PHE A 89 -4.69 -5.29 -4.61
CA PHE A 89 -5.90 -4.49 -4.81
C PHE A 89 -7.18 -5.34 -4.89
N ILE A 90 -7.06 -6.67 -4.90
CA ILE A 90 -8.19 -7.58 -4.69
C ILE A 90 -8.50 -7.63 -3.18
N PRO A 91 -9.68 -7.20 -2.73
CA PRO A 91 -10.05 -7.25 -1.31
C PRO A 91 -9.86 -8.63 -0.68
N GLY A 92 -9.31 -8.67 0.54
CA GLY A 92 -9.02 -9.90 1.28
C GLY A 92 -10.20 -10.87 1.41
N ILE A 93 -11.41 -10.34 1.50
CA ILE A 93 -12.63 -11.15 1.58
C ILE A 93 -12.82 -12.08 0.37
N TYR A 94 -12.45 -11.63 -0.83
CA TYR A 94 -12.58 -12.47 -2.03
C TYR A 94 -11.59 -13.62 -2.06
N TRP A 95 -10.38 -13.43 -1.50
CA TRP A 95 -9.42 -14.52 -1.36
C TRP A 95 -9.96 -15.63 -0.45
N ILE A 96 -10.64 -15.24 0.63
CA ILE A 96 -11.29 -16.17 1.55
C ILE A 96 -12.48 -16.85 0.87
N GLU A 97 -13.31 -16.11 0.14
CA GLU A 97 -14.47 -16.67 -0.58
C GLU A 97 -14.08 -17.64 -1.69
N TRP A 98 -13.05 -17.33 -2.48
CA TRP A 98 -12.64 -18.15 -3.62
C TRP A 98 -11.91 -19.43 -3.22
N PHE A 99 -11.07 -19.37 -2.19
CA PHE A 99 -10.15 -20.47 -1.87
C PHE A 99 -10.42 -21.13 -0.51
N GLY A 100 -11.23 -20.52 0.35
CA GLY A 100 -11.48 -20.97 1.71
C GLY A 100 -10.29 -20.75 2.65
N LEU A 101 -10.53 -20.90 3.96
CA LEU A 101 -9.49 -20.82 4.99
C LEU A 101 -8.74 -22.16 5.12
N GLY A 102 -7.43 -22.13 5.39
CA GLY A 102 -6.67 -23.32 5.80
C GLY A 102 -6.06 -24.16 4.68
N ARG A 103 -6.12 -23.73 3.41
CA ARG A 103 -5.70 -24.58 2.26
C ARG A 103 -4.26 -24.35 1.80
N LEU A 104 -3.85 -23.10 1.60
CA LEU A 104 -2.57 -22.73 1.01
C LEU A 104 -2.03 -21.47 1.69
N PHE A 105 -0.87 -21.57 2.33
CA PHE A 105 -0.22 -20.46 3.05
C PHE A 105 -0.13 -19.19 2.21
N VAL A 106 0.27 -19.30 0.94
CA VAL A 106 0.44 -18.15 0.04
C VAL A 106 -0.87 -17.40 -0.18
N ILE A 107 -1.98 -18.12 -0.28
CA ILE A 107 -3.30 -17.53 -0.51
C ILE A 107 -3.84 -16.90 0.78
N GLU A 108 -3.59 -17.54 1.93
CA GLU A 108 -4.01 -17.03 3.23
C GLU A 108 -3.40 -15.67 3.57
N MET A 109 -2.20 -15.37 3.07
CA MET A 109 -1.54 -14.09 3.28
C MET A 109 -2.36 -12.91 2.73
N PHE A 110 -3.15 -13.13 1.67
CA PHE A 110 -4.03 -12.10 1.10
C PHE A 110 -5.38 -12.03 1.83
N GLY A 111 -5.79 -13.10 2.51
CA GLY A 111 -7.03 -13.11 3.31
C GLY A 111 -6.88 -12.45 4.69
N LYS A 112 -5.70 -12.54 5.31
CA LYS A 112 -5.44 -12.01 6.67
C LYS A 112 -5.15 -10.50 6.61
N PRO A 113 -5.96 -9.63 7.26
CA PRO A 113 -5.85 -8.18 7.12
C PRO A 113 -4.46 -7.60 7.42
N GLU A 114 -3.80 -8.08 8.46
CA GLU A 114 -2.49 -7.59 8.90
C GLU A 114 -1.40 -7.93 7.89
N ILE A 115 -1.44 -9.15 7.34
CA ILE A 115 -0.49 -9.62 6.34
C ILE A 115 -0.75 -8.93 4.99
N HIS A 116 -2.01 -8.82 4.60
CA HIS A 116 -2.42 -8.11 3.39
C HIS A 116 -1.98 -6.63 3.42
N MET A 117 -2.05 -6.00 4.60
CA MET A 117 -1.54 -4.64 4.80
C MET A 117 -0.02 -4.55 4.60
N LEU A 118 0.75 -5.48 5.17
CA LEU A 118 2.20 -5.54 4.98
C LEU A 118 2.56 -5.77 3.50
N LEU A 119 1.82 -6.65 2.81
CA LEU A 119 1.98 -6.86 1.37
C LEU A 119 1.63 -5.62 0.56
N SER A 120 0.62 -4.85 0.98
CA SER A 120 0.26 -3.60 0.32
C SER A 120 1.37 -2.56 0.42
N VAL A 121 1.95 -2.40 1.62
CA VAL A 121 3.12 -1.53 1.86
C VAL A 121 4.33 -2.00 1.05
N LEU A 122 4.63 -3.30 1.08
CA LEU A 122 5.74 -3.89 0.32
C LEU A 122 5.56 -3.65 -1.19
N SER A 123 4.35 -3.81 -1.71
CA SER A 123 4.03 -3.55 -3.11
C SER A 123 4.32 -2.11 -3.50
N GLY A 124 3.97 -1.14 -2.66
CA GLY A 124 4.30 0.28 -2.87
C GLY A 124 5.81 0.54 -2.93
N VAL A 125 6.57 -0.05 -1.99
CA VAL A 125 8.03 0.04 -1.94
C VAL A 125 8.67 -0.53 -3.21
N LEU A 126 8.28 -1.75 -3.60
CA LEU A 126 8.84 -2.42 -4.78
C LEU A 126 8.48 -1.67 -6.07
N PHE A 127 7.25 -1.16 -6.15
CA PHE A 127 6.79 -0.41 -7.31
C PHE A 127 7.60 0.86 -7.54
N ILE A 128 7.75 1.71 -6.51
CA ILE A 128 8.50 2.96 -6.69
C ILE A 128 9.99 2.72 -6.95
N ARG A 129 10.60 1.72 -6.29
CA ARG A 129 11.99 1.33 -6.57
C ARG A 129 12.17 0.85 -8.00
N SER A 130 11.22 0.07 -8.52
CA SER A 130 11.31 -0.45 -9.89
C SER A 130 11.31 0.63 -10.98
N ILE A 131 10.88 1.85 -10.66
CA ILE A 131 10.79 3.00 -11.56
C ILE A 131 12.00 3.94 -11.41
N CYS A 132 12.76 3.82 -10.32
CA CYS A 132 13.85 4.73 -9.98
C CYS A 132 15.23 4.08 -9.96
N ASP A 133 15.31 2.75 -9.84
CA ASP A 133 16.55 1.96 -9.91
C ASP A 133 16.90 1.61 -11.36
#